data_AF-K0MLB8-F1
#
_entry.id   AF-K0MLB8-F1
#
_cell.length_a   1.000
_cell.length_b   1.000
_cell.length_c   1.000
_cell.angle_alpha   90.00
_cell.angle_beta   90.00
_cell.angle_gamma   90.00
#
_symmetry.space_group_name_H-M   'P 1'
#
loop_
_entity.id
_entity.type
_entity.pdbx_description
1 polymer ?
#
loop_
_entity_poly.entity_id
_entity_poly.type
_entity_poly.pdbx_seq_one_letter_code
_entity_poly.pdbx_strand_id
1 'polypeptide(L)'
;MDLNLLAFETSSSRCGVALLTEHGAEPVVAVLEHEGAQEHAERLLPMARELLVRAGLAPEALQAVAFGQGPGGFTGLRVACGVAQGIALGLGIPVLPVVSHEAVAEVSGAAADDAVVVALDARMEEVYLAVYLRGDDGQWQTLQAPLLIAAGEVVPWTVHHLDAWSARAGRALRVRMAGDAWQVYAASMAAPPGWVRVQAERPQAQAVARLARRAWRDGGGVAAELAVPLYVRDKVAFTTAERERGQGGNPRAVSALAATQMLPMAQRDLDEVAELEAQVQSFPWTRGNFADALQAGYPACVLRQDGRLAGFCVMMAAPDVVHLLVIAVPRHLHRQGLGGLMLGWCERQARARGLAGVLLEVRPSNATAVQFYERHGYLRIGRRKDYYPAGKGKREDALVMQKTLGEATVGDERA
;
A
#
# COMPACT_ATOMS: atom_id res chain seq x y z
N MET A 1 -13.71 -13.33 -26.68
CA MET A 1 -14.59 -12.24 -26.23
C MET A 1 -13.98 -10.97 -26.79
N ASP A 2 -14.75 -10.21 -27.52
CA ASP A 2 -14.24 -8.99 -28.16
C ASP A 2 -14.08 -7.89 -27.11
N LEU A 3 -12.97 -7.15 -27.16
CA LEU A 3 -12.66 -6.08 -26.21
C LEU A 3 -12.16 -4.84 -26.94
N ASN A 4 -12.87 -3.73 -26.76
CA ASN A 4 -12.44 -2.38 -27.06
C ASN A 4 -12.35 -1.62 -25.73
N LEU A 5 -11.16 -1.08 -25.44
CA LEU A 5 -10.85 -0.42 -24.18
C LEU A 5 -10.05 0.85 -24.43
N LEU A 6 -10.50 1.96 -23.83
CA LEU A 6 -9.69 3.17 -23.70
C LEU A 6 -8.91 3.16 -22.38
N ALA A 7 -7.64 3.53 -22.42
CA ALA A 7 -6.78 3.68 -21.25
C ALA A 7 -6.19 5.08 -21.19
N PHE A 8 -6.27 5.72 -20.02
CA PHE A 8 -5.77 7.07 -19.75
C PHE A 8 -4.60 7.05 -18.78
N GLU A 9 -3.50 7.74 -19.07
CA GLU A 9 -2.36 7.86 -18.17
C GLU A 9 -1.91 9.33 -18.10
N THR A 10 -1.87 9.90 -16.91
CA THR A 10 -1.56 11.33 -16.64
C THR A 10 -0.81 11.52 -15.32
N SER A 11 -0.27 10.46 -14.73
CA SER A 11 0.44 10.47 -13.45
C SER A 11 1.81 11.14 -13.54
N SER A 12 2.36 11.31 -14.75
CA SER A 12 3.67 11.93 -15.02
C SER A 12 3.54 13.29 -15.73
N SER A 13 4.64 13.86 -16.22
CA SER A 13 4.62 15.07 -17.08
C SER A 13 4.06 14.83 -18.48
N ARG A 14 3.90 13.55 -18.86
CA ARG A 14 3.32 13.10 -20.11
C ARG A 14 1.91 12.58 -19.86
N CYS A 15 0.95 13.02 -20.68
CA CYS A 15 -0.33 12.35 -20.80
C CYS A 15 -0.37 11.44 -22.02
N GLY A 16 -1.15 10.38 -21.92
CA GLY A 16 -1.40 9.47 -23.01
C GLY A 16 -2.81 8.89 -22.97
N VAL A 17 -3.31 8.59 -24.16
CA VAL A 17 -4.50 7.78 -24.37
C VAL A 17 -4.12 6.60 -25.24
N ALA A 18 -4.54 5.40 -24.84
CA ALA A 18 -4.42 4.22 -25.66
C ALA A 18 -5.81 3.63 -25.93
N LEU A 19 -6.03 3.18 -27.17
CA LEU A 19 -7.17 2.37 -27.56
C LEU A 19 -6.65 0.97 -27.84
N LEU A 20 -7.11 0.00 -27.04
CA LEU A 20 -6.87 -1.41 -27.27
C LEU A 20 -8.11 -2.02 -27.92
N THR A 21 -7.91 -2.74 -29.02
CA THR A 21 -8.95 -3.52 -29.70
C THR A 21 -8.51 -4.97 -29.83
N GLU A 22 -9.41 -5.90 -29.53
CA GLU A 22 -9.17 -7.34 -29.59
C GLU A 22 -10.43 -8.04 -30.07
N HIS A 23 -10.47 -8.45 -31.34
CA HIS A 23 -11.60 -9.18 -31.93
C HIS A 23 -11.13 -10.55 -32.43
N GLY A 24 -10.95 -11.51 -31.53
CA GLY A 24 -10.53 -12.89 -31.86
C GLY A 24 -9.10 -13.08 -32.38
N ALA A 25 -8.36 -11.99 -32.63
CA ALA A 25 -6.95 -11.96 -33.04
C ALA A 25 -6.06 -11.35 -31.93
N GLU A 26 -4.75 -11.22 -32.19
CA GLU A 26 -3.84 -10.49 -31.29
C GLU A 26 -4.33 -9.06 -31.02
N PRO A 27 -4.23 -8.57 -29.77
CA PRO A 27 -4.71 -7.23 -29.43
C PRO A 27 -3.87 -6.16 -30.14
N VAL A 28 -4.56 -5.20 -30.76
CA VAL A 28 -3.94 -4.02 -31.35
C VAL A 28 -4.05 -2.87 -30.36
N VAL A 29 -2.97 -2.11 -30.18
CA VAL A 29 -2.97 -0.92 -29.32
C VAL A 29 -2.50 0.30 -30.10
N ALA A 30 -3.41 1.25 -30.30
CA ALA A 30 -3.11 2.56 -30.86
C ALA A 30 -2.96 3.59 -29.73
N VAL A 31 -2.01 4.52 -29.86
CA VAL A 31 -1.64 5.44 -28.78
C VAL A 31 -1.50 6.85 -29.32
N LEU A 32 -1.95 7.83 -28.54
CA LEU A 32 -1.60 9.25 -28.69
C LEU A 32 -1.03 9.73 -27.36
N GLU A 33 0.07 10.47 -27.41
CA GLU A 33 0.74 11.03 -26.23
C GLU A 33 1.03 12.52 -26.43
N HIS A 34 1.14 13.23 -25.31
CA HIS A 34 1.51 14.63 -25.27
C HIS A 34 2.36 14.95 -24.03
N GLU A 35 3.44 15.71 -24.24
CA GLU A 35 4.30 16.22 -23.16
C GLU A 35 3.77 17.57 -22.68
N GLY A 36 3.38 17.66 -21.41
CA GLY A 36 2.87 18.91 -20.83
C GLY A 36 1.88 18.69 -19.69
N ALA A 37 2.35 18.83 -18.44
CA ALA A 37 1.54 18.56 -17.25
C ALA A 37 0.31 19.47 -17.08
N GLN A 38 0.32 20.67 -17.64
CA GLN A 38 -0.75 21.66 -17.49
C GLN A 38 -1.89 21.49 -18.51
N GLU A 39 -1.65 20.73 -19.59
CA GLU A 39 -2.59 20.61 -20.71
C GLU A 39 -3.38 19.30 -20.65
N HIS A 40 -3.16 18.46 -19.64
CA HIS A 40 -3.76 17.12 -19.55
C HIS A 40 -5.29 17.12 -19.75
N ALA A 41 -6.00 18.01 -19.05
CA ALA A 41 -7.47 18.07 -19.10
C ALA A 41 -8.00 18.42 -20.50
N GLU A 42 -7.28 19.27 -21.23
CA GLU A 42 -7.68 19.74 -22.56
C GLU A 42 -7.35 18.73 -23.65
N ARG A 43 -6.37 17.84 -23.42
CA ARG A 43 -5.86 16.91 -24.45
C ARG A 43 -6.49 15.51 -24.41
N LEU A 44 -6.90 14.99 -23.24
CA LEU A 44 -7.33 13.59 -23.13
C LEU A 44 -8.55 13.24 -24.01
N LEU A 45 -9.63 14.02 -23.92
CA LEU A 45 -10.85 13.72 -24.67
C LEU A 45 -10.67 13.88 -26.20
N PRO A 46 -9.99 14.92 -26.71
CA PRO A 46 -9.64 14.99 -28.13
C PRO A 46 -8.83 13.78 -28.61
N MET A 47 -7.80 13.36 -27.88
CA MET A 47 -7.00 12.18 -28.24
C MET A 47 -7.83 10.89 -28.24
N ALA A 48 -8.69 10.70 -27.24
CA ALA A 48 -9.60 9.55 -27.19
C ALA A 48 -10.55 9.50 -28.39
N ARG A 49 -11.16 10.65 -28.72
CA ARG A 49 -12.04 10.77 -29.88
C ARG A 49 -11.31 10.48 -31.19
N GLU A 50 -10.10 10.99 -31.33
CA GLU A 50 -9.26 10.76 -32.53
C GLU A 50 -8.93 9.28 -32.70
N LEU A 51 -8.57 8.57 -31.62
CA LEU A 51 -8.30 7.14 -31.65
C LEU A 51 -9.55 6.32 -32.03
N LEU A 52 -10.71 6.65 -31.46
CA LEU A 52 -11.98 6.00 -31.81
C LEU A 52 -12.34 6.21 -33.29
N VAL A 53 -12.21 7.44 -33.79
CA VAL A 53 -12.46 7.77 -35.21
C VAL A 53 -11.52 7.00 -36.12
N ARG A 54 -10.21 6.94 -35.80
CA ARG A 54 -9.22 6.17 -36.58
C ARG A 54 -9.54 4.67 -36.63
N ALA A 55 -10.11 4.13 -35.56
CA ALA A 55 -10.53 2.74 -35.47
C ALA A 55 -11.93 2.49 -36.07
N GLY A 56 -12.65 3.54 -36.51
CA GLY A 56 -14.03 3.42 -36.98
C GLY A 56 -15.01 2.99 -35.88
N LEU A 57 -14.69 3.26 -34.60
CA LEU A 57 -15.51 2.85 -33.45
C LEU A 57 -16.34 4.02 -32.94
N ALA A 58 -17.61 3.74 -32.65
CA ALA A 58 -18.44 4.63 -31.82
C ALA A 58 -18.09 4.41 -30.33
N PRO A 59 -18.29 5.42 -29.45
CA PRO A 59 -18.03 5.28 -28.02
C PRO A 59 -18.76 4.09 -27.37
N GLU A 60 -19.99 3.78 -27.83
CA GLU A 60 -20.83 2.69 -27.36
C GLU A 60 -20.25 1.30 -27.66
N ALA A 61 -19.24 1.23 -28.55
CA ALA A 61 -18.52 0.00 -28.84
C ALA A 61 -17.46 -0.36 -27.77
N LEU A 62 -17.21 0.50 -26.78
CA LEU A 62 -16.30 0.24 -25.67
C LEU A 62 -16.94 -0.70 -24.65
N GLN A 63 -16.18 -1.68 -24.15
CA GLN A 63 -16.62 -2.59 -23.08
C GLN A 63 -16.08 -2.19 -21.70
N ALA A 64 -14.98 -1.42 -21.66
CA ALA A 64 -14.40 -0.93 -20.42
C ALA A 64 -13.51 0.30 -20.67
N VAL A 65 -13.22 1.01 -19.59
CA VAL A 65 -12.27 2.12 -19.57
C VAL A 65 -11.25 1.93 -18.47
N ALA A 66 -9.99 2.23 -18.72
CA ALA A 66 -8.90 2.10 -17.76
C ALA A 66 -8.24 3.44 -17.48
N PHE A 67 -7.59 3.54 -16.33
CA PHE A 67 -6.75 4.67 -16.03
C PHE A 67 -5.57 4.31 -15.14
N GLY A 68 -4.47 5.05 -15.29
CA GLY A 68 -3.36 5.08 -14.36
C GLY A 68 -3.81 5.68 -13.04
N GLN A 69 -4.00 4.85 -12.01
CA GLN A 69 -4.47 5.32 -10.70
C GLN A 69 -3.38 6.00 -9.89
N GLY A 70 -2.13 5.98 -10.36
CA GLY A 70 -0.96 6.50 -9.64
C GLY A 70 -0.22 5.43 -8.83
N PRO A 71 0.71 5.83 -7.94
CA PRO A 71 1.02 7.21 -7.54
C PRO A 71 1.63 8.11 -8.62
N GLY A 72 1.48 9.43 -8.46
CA GLY A 72 2.00 10.45 -9.37
C GLY A 72 1.49 11.86 -9.08
N GLY A 73 1.53 12.74 -10.08
CA GLY A 73 1.10 14.13 -9.97
C GLY A 73 -0.38 14.29 -9.60
N PHE A 74 -0.65 14.97 -8.48
CA PHE A 74 -1.99 15.07 -7.87
C PHE A 74 -3.10 15.53 -8.83
N THR A 75 -2.86 16.61 -9.57
CA THR A 75 -3.82 17.15 -10.55
C THR A 75 -4.02 16.16 -11.71
N GLY A 76 -2.93 15.59 -12.22
CA GLY A 76 -2.96 14.62 -13.32
C GLY A 76 -3.82 13.41 -12.99
N LEU A 77 -3.61 12.78 -11.83
CA LEU A 77 -4.37 11.61 -11.41
C LEU A 77 -5.88 11.86 -11.37
N ARG A 78 -6.30 13.03 -10.91
CA ARG A 78 -7.73 13.41 -10.85
C ARG A 78 -8.33 13.62 -12.23
N VAL A 79 -7.54 14.13 -13.18
CA VAL A 79 -7.98 14.29 -14.58
C VAL A 79 -8.25 12.92 -15.21
N ALA A 80 -7.32 11.96 -15.13
CA ALA A 80 -7.54 10.63 -15.71
C ALA A 80 -8.69 9.88 -15.02
N CYS A 81 -8.74 9.92 -13.68
CA CYS A 81 -9.82 9.31 -12.92
C CYS A 81 -11.18 9.91 -13.30
N GLY A 82 -11.32 11.24 -13.29
CA GLY A 82 -12.57 11.91 -13.63
C GLY A 82 -13.04 11.65 -15.07
N VAL A 83 -12.12 11.64 -16.04
CA VAL A 83 -12.42 11.29 -17.44
C VAL A 83 -12.90 9.83 -17.54
N ALA A 84 -12.19 8.89 -16.92
CA ALA A 84 -12.57 7.48 -16.92
C ALA A 84 -13.94 7.28 -16.26
N GLN A 85 -14.20 7.92 -15.11
CA GLN A 85 -15.49 7.88 -14.43
C GLN A 85 -16.62 8.44 -15.30
N GLY A 86 -16.40 9.59 -15.96
CA GLY A 86 -17.40 10.21 -16.82
C GLY A 86 -17.78 9.32 -18.01
N ILE A 87 -16.79 8.73 -18.68
CA ILE A 87 -17.01 7.79 -19.79
C ILE A 87 -17.73 6.53 -19.29
N ALA A 88 -17.24 5.92 -18.21
CA ALA A 88 -17.82 4.71 -17.64
C ALA A 88 -19.28 4.90 -17.22
N LEU A 89 -19.58 6.00 -16.54
CA LEU A 89 -20.92 6.33 -16.09
C LEU A 89 -21.87 6.56 -17.28
N GLY A 90 -21.41 7.27 -18.31
CA GLY A 90 -22.21 7.57 -19.50
C GLY A 90 -22.54 6.32 -20.34
N LEU A 91 -21.64 5.34 -20.35
CA LEU A 91 -21.79 4.11 -21.15
C LEU A 91 -22.27 2.89 -20.34
N GLY A 92 -22.34 2.99 -19.01
CA GLY A 92 -22.68 1.86 -18.15
C GLY A 92 -21.63 0.73 -18.17
N ILE A 93 -20.36 1.07 -18.37
CA ILE A 93 -19.23 0.12 -18.45
C ILE A 93 -18.32 0.25 -17.22
N PRO A 94 -17.60 -0.81 -16.81
CA PRO A 94 -16.74 -0.73 -15.63
C PRO A 94 -15.44 0.04 -15.91
N VAL A 95 -14.85 0.51 -14.81
CA VAL A 95 -13.52 1.15 -14.79
C VAL A 95 -12.47 0.13 -14.34
N LEU A 96 -11.32 0.11 -14.98
CA LEU A 96 -10.16 -0.73 -14.67
C LEU A 96 -9.01 0.17 -14.15
N PRO A 97 -8.84 0.30 -12.83
CA PRO A 97 -7.75 1.05 -12.24
C PRO A 97 -6.44 0.26 -12.40
N VAL A 98 -5.37 0.91 -12.87
CA VAL A 98 -4.05 0.29 -13.03
C VAL A 98 -3.01 1.10 -12.27
N VAL A 99 -2.21 0.45 -11.44
CA VAL A 99 -1.12 1.11 -10.71
C VAL A 99 -0.07 1.62 -11.71
N SER A 100 0.23 2.92 -11.68
CA SER A 100 1.14 3.53 -12.67
C SER A 100 2.56 2.94 -12.60
N HIS A 101 3.04 2.55 -11.41
CA HIS A 101 4.32 1.84 -11.28
C HIS A 101 4.32 0.47 -11.95
N GLU A 102 3.20 -0.25 -11.93
CA GLU A 102 3.09 -1.53 -12.64
C GLU A 102 3.12 -1.31 -14.16
N ALA A 103 2.54 -0.21 -14.66
CA ALA A 103 2.66 0.18 -16.06
C ALA A 103 4.11 0.49 -16.48
N VAL A 104 4.95 1.00 -15.58
CA VAL A 104 6.39 1.16 -15.81
C VAL A 104 7.09 -0.20 -15.82
N ALA A 105 6.72 -1.10 -14.90
CA ALA A 105 7.25 -2.46 -14.88
C ALA A 105 6.89 -3.23 -16.17
N GLU A 106 5.68 -3.08 -16.69
CA GLU A 106 5.23 -3.78 -17.91
C GLU A 106 6.09 -3.48 -19.14
N VAL A 107 6.69 -2.29 -19.21
CA VAL A 107 7.57 -1.89 -20.32
C VAL A 107 9.06 -2.02 -19.99
N SER A 108 9.42 -2.60 -18.84
CA SER A 108 10.80 -2.78 -18.41
C SER A 108 11.57 -3.87 -19.16
N GLY A 109 10.86 -4.78 -19.85
CA GLY A 109 11.43 -5.96 -20.49
C GLY A 109 11.95 -7.01 -19.50
N ALA A 110 11.43 -7.02 -18.26
CA ALA A 110 11.85 -7.95 -17.22
C ALA A 110 11.47 -9.41 -17.52
N ALA A 111 12.40 -10.32 -17.21
CA ALA A 111 12.18 -11.76 -17.19
C ALA A 111 11.71 -12.25 -15.81
N ALA A 112 11.37 -13.55 -15.69
CA ALA A 112 10.74 -14.12 -14.50
C ALA A 112 11.61 -14.10 -13.21
N ASP A 113 12.90 -13.81 -13.33
CA ASP A 113 13.87 -13.69 -12.23
C ASP A 113 14.31 -12.24 -11.95
N ASP A 114 13.71 -11.28 -12.65
CA ASP A 114 14.00 -9.85 -12.46
C ASP A 114 13.03 -9.23 -11.44
N ALA A 115 13.59 -8.69 -10.35
CA ALA A 115 12.89 -7.76 -9.48
C ALA A 115 13.00 -6.34 -10.08
N VAL A 116 11.87 -5.80 -10.53
CA VAL A 116 11.79 -4.45 -11.09
C VAL A 116 11.54 -3.46 -9.96
N VAL A 117 12.55 -2.67 -9.65
CA VAL A 117 12.50 -1.59 -8.67
C VAL A 117 12.10 -0.32 -9.41
N VAL A 118 10.82 0.01 -9.34
CA VAL A 118 10.21 1.15 -10.00
C VAL A 118 10.27 2.35 -9.07
N ALA A 119 11.03 3.37 -9.46
CA ALA A 119 11.24 4.60 -8.71
C ALA A 119 10.80 5.80 -9.55
N LEU A 120 9.68 6.43 -9.18
CA LEU A 120 9.16 7.63 -9.83
C LEU A 120 9.40 8.86 -8.96
N ASP A 121 9.79 9.97 -9.57
CA ASP A 121 10.09 11.22 -8.87
C ASP A 121 8.83 11.75 -8.15
N ALA A 122 8.89 11.80 -6.81
CA ALA A 122 7.82 12.36 -5.99
C ALA A 122 8.03 13.84 -5.64
N ARG A 123 9.10 14.46 -6.17
CA ARG A 123 9.68 15.76 -5.79
C ARG A 123 10.25 15.75 -4.37
N MET A 124 10.95 16.84 -4.01
CA MET A 124 11.42 17.09 -2.64
C MET A 124 12.40 16.03 -2.12
N GLU A 125 13.26 15.50 -3.00
CA GLU A 125 14.20 14.40 -2.68
C GLU A 125 13.50 13.12 -2.20
N GLU A 126 12.28 12.89 -2.71
CA GLU A 126 11.49 11.71 -2.41
C GLU A 126 11.09 10.97 -3.67
N VAL A 127 10.78 9.70 -3.48
CA VAL A 127 10.50 8.74 -4.54
C VAL A 127 9.23 7.99 -4.20
N TYR A 128 8.34 7.87 -5.18
CA TYR A 128 7.31 6.85 -5.15
C TYR A 128 7.97 5.54 -5.57
N LEU A 129 8.15 4.62 -4.62
CA LEU A 129 8.85 3.35 -4.81
C LEU A 129 7.87 2.18 -4.83
N ALA A 130 8.02 1.28 -5.78
CA ALA A 130 7.35 -0.03 -5.78
C ALA A 130 8.30 -1.10 -6.33
N VAL A 131 8.10 -2.36 -5.95
CA VAL A 131 8.90 -3.48 -6.43
C VAL A 131 8.01 -4.61 -6.92
N TYR A 132 8.25 -5.07 -8.14
CA TYR A 132 7.49 -6.12 -8.80
C TYR A 132 8.40 -7.26 -9.23
N LEU A 133 7.89 -8.48 -9.17
CA LEU A 133 8.50 -9.67 -9.75
C LEU A 133 7.63 -10.14 -10.91
N ARG A 134 8.23 -10.43 -12.05
CA ARG A 134 7.52 -11.06 -13.16
C ARG A 134 7.40 -12.56 -12.86
N GLY A 135 6.19 -13.11 -12.90
CA GLY A 135 5.96 -14.55 -12.77
C GLY A 135 6.27 -15.30 -14.08
N ASP A 136 6.47 -16.61 -13.98
CA ASP A 136 6.68 -17.51 -15.13
C ASP A 136 5.43 -17.57 -16.04
N ASP A 137 4.25 -17.31 -15.49
CA ASP A 137 2.96 -17.14 -16.20
C ASP A 137 2.83 -15.77 -16.89
N GLY A 138 3.85 -14.92 -16.75
CA GLY A 138 3.89 -13.58 -17.26
C GLY A 138 3.05 -12.58 -16.45
N GLN A 139 2.48 -12.95 -15.31
CA GLN A 139 1.78 -12.02 -14.41
C GLN A 139 2.74 -11.26 -13.52
N TRP A 140 2.29 -10.13 -12.94
CA TRP A 140 3.10 -9.36 -12.00
C TRP A 140 2.74 -9.74 -10.57
N GLN A 141 3.75 -10.13 -9.80
CA GLN A 141 3.66 -10.23 -8.36
C GLN A 141 4.19 -8.95 -7.72
N THR A 142 3.37 -8.30 -6.90
CA THR A 142 3.82 -7.18 -6.08
C THR A 142 4.67 -7.70 -4.91
N LEU A 143 5.98 -7.40 -4.93
CA LEU A 143 6.87 -7.64 -3.80
C LEU A 143 6.78 -6.51 -2.77
N GLN A 144 6.65 -5.27 -3.27
CA GLN A 144 6.40 -4.08 -2.48
C GLN A 144 5.38 -3.19 -3.20
N ALA A 145 4.24 -2.96 -2.55
CA ALA A 145 3.24 -2.00 -3.04
C ALA A 145 3.77 -0.57 -2.97
N PRO A 146 3.25 0.37 -3.79
CA PRO A 146 3.77 1.74 -3.81
C PRO A 146 3.82 2.40 -2.42
N LEU A 147 5.00 2.94 -2.08
CA LEU A 147 5.25 3.74 -0.87
C LEU A 147 5.98 5.04 -1.23
N LEU A 148 5.99 6.01 -0.31
CA LEU A 148 6.82 7.21 -0.39
C LEU A 148 8.07 7.00 0.46
N ILE A 149 9.25 7.22 -0.11
CA ILE A 149 10.55 7.04 0.55
C ILE A 149 11.49 8.18 0.18
N ALA A 150 12.43 8.53 1.06
CA ALA A 150 13.50 9.46 0.72
C ALA A 150 14.41 8.86 -0.37
N ALA A 151 14.84 9.67 -1.33
CA ALA A 151 15.66 9.21 -2.45
C ALA A 151 16.94 8.51 -1.98
N GLY A 152 17.63 9.07 -0.98
CA GLY A 152 18.84 8.50 -0.38
C GLY A 152 18.64 7.13 0.30
N GLU A 153 17.39 6.76 0.60
CA GLU A 153 17.08 5.49 1.25
C GLU A 153 16.68 4.38 0.26
N VAL A 154 16.35 4.71 -0.98
CA VAL A 154 15.83 3.74 -1.97
C VAL A 154 16.79 2.54 -2.11
N VAL A 155 18.09 2.80 -2.29
CA VAL A 155 19.09 1.76 -2.49
C VAL A 155 19.28 0.90 -1.23
N PRO A 156 19.68 1.45 -0.06
CA PRO A 156 19.85 0.66 1.16
C PRO A 156 18.57 -0.06 1.59
N TRP A 157 17.40 0.55 1.42
CA TRP A 157 16.11 -0.08 1.72
C TRP A 157 15.86 -1.29 0.82
N THR A 158 16.10 -1.15 -0.49
CA THR A 158 15.93 -2.23 -1.45
C THR A 158 16.92 -3.37 -1.19
N VAL A 159 18.19 -3.06 -0.89
CA VAL A 159 19.21 -4.06 -0.53
C VAL A 159 18.78 -4.84 0.71
N HIS A 160 18.28 -4.16 1.75
CA HIS A 160 17.81 -4.80 2.99
C HIS A 160 16.69 -5.83 2.74
N HIS A 161 15.80 -5.58 1.78
CA HIS A 161 14.65 -6.45 1.50
C HIS A 161 14.94 -7.52 0.43
N LEU A 162 16.01 -7.38 -0.34
CA LEU A 162 16.30 -8.24 -1.50
C LEU A 162 16.46 -9.72 -1.11
N ASP A 163 17.09 -10.01 0.02
CA ASP A 163 17.28 -11.37 0.52
C ASP A 163 15.94 -12.02 0.87
N ALA A 164 15.06 -11.28 1.55
CA ALA A 164 13.73 -11.76 1.92
C ALA A 164 12.86 -12.02 0.67
N TRP A 165 12.91 -11.15 -0.33
CA TRP A 165 12.21 -11.36 -1.60
C TRP A 165 12.78 -12.55 -2.37
N SER A 166 14.11 -12.71 -2.39
CA SER A 166 14.78 -13.84 -3.04
C SER A 166 14.42 -15.17 -2.38
N ALA A 167 14.42 -15.22 -1.05
CA ALA A 167 13.98 -16.39 -0.29
C ALA A 167 12.52 -16.75 -0.60
N ARG A 168 11.62 -15.75 -0.65
CA ARG A 168 10.22 -15.95 -1.01
C ARG A 168 10.03 -16.43 -2.46
N ALA A 169 10.85 -15.96 -3.39
CA ALA A 169 10.84 -16.41 -4.78
C ALA A 169 11.50 -17.80 -4.96
N GLY A 170 12.14 -18.32 -3.90
CA GLY A 170 12.91 -19.57 -3.94
C GLY A 170 14.18 -19.49 -4.78
N ARG A 171 14.63 -18.29 -5.15
CA ARG A 171 15.78 -18.05 -6.04
C ARG A 171 16.33 -16.63 -5.86
N ALA A 172 17.62 -16.44 -6.16
CA ALA A 172 18.22 -15.10 -6.15
C ALA A 172 17.61 -14.22 -7.24
N LEU A 173 17.17 -13.02 -6.88
CA LEU A 173 16.56 -12.06 -7.81
C LEU A 173 17.59 -11.09 -8.37
N ARG A 174 17.44 -10.74 -9.65
CA ARG A 174 18.25 -9.70 -10.31
C ARG A 174 17.50 -8.38 -10.30
N VAL A 175 18.17 -7.29 -9.92
CA VAL A 175 17.51 -5.99 -9.81
C VAL A 175 17.53 -5.24 -11.15
N ARG A 176 16.34 -4.84 -11.61
CA ARG A 176 16.12 -3.93 -12.74
C ARG A 176 15.63 -2.59 -12.22
N MET A 177 16.35 -1.51 -12.53
CA MET A 177 16.00 -0.15 -12.12
C MET A 177 15.18 0.53 -13.20
N ALA A 178 13.91 0.82 -12.89
CA ALA A 178 12.98 1.50 -13.79
C ALA A 178 12.43 2.77 -13.14
N GLY A 179 12.01 3.72 -13.95
CA GLY A 179 11.48 5.02 -13.52
C GLY A 179 12.49 6.16 -13.60
N ASP A 180 11.99 7.39 -13.66
CA ASP A 180 12.76 8.62 -13.85
C ASP A 180 13.58 9.04 -12.62
N ALA A 181 13.19 8.63 -11.41
CA ALA A 181 13.90 8.99 -10.17
C ALA A 181 15.36 8.52 -10.15
N TRP A 182 15.68 7.40 -10.81
CA TRP A 182 17.06 6.91 -10.94
C TRP A 182 17.98 7.90 -11.67
N GLN A 183 17.41 8.74 -12.54
CA GLN A 183 18.15 9.82 -13.19
C GLN A 183 18.09 11.11 -12.41
N VAL A 184 16.91 11.49 -11.92
CA VAL A 184 16.69 12.74 -11.18
C VAL A 184 17.57 12.78 -9.92
N TYR A 185 17.68 11.65 -9.21
CA TYR A 185 18.41 11.52 -7.96
C TYR A 185 19.64 10.62 -8.08
N ALA A 186 20.28 10.58 -9.25
CA ALA A 186 21.42 9.68 -9.51
C ALA A 186 22.56 9.79 -8.48
N ALA A 187 22.78 10.98 -7.92
CA ALA A 187 23.78 11.20 -6.86
C ALA A 187 23.41 10.54 -5.52
N SER A 188 22.12 10.58 -5.15
CA SER A 188 21.62 10.03 -3.88
C SER A 188 21.24 8.55 -3.99
N MET A 189 20.98 8.06 -5.20
CA MET A 189 20.53 6.70 -5.50
C MET A 189 21.61 5.90 -6.24
N ALA A 190 22.86 6.00 -5.79
CA ALA A 190 23.98 5.28 -6.39
C ALA A 190 23.78 3.76 -6.28
N ALA A 191 23.53 3.12 -7.43
CA ALA A 191 23.19 1.70 -7.48
C ALA A 191 24.42 0.80 -7.27
N PRO A 192 24.28 -0.33 -6.54
CA PRO A 192 25.35 -1.32 -6.41
C PRO A 192 25.70 -1.99 -7.76
N PRO A 193 26.89 -2.60 -7.88
CA PRO A 193 27.24 -3.42 -9.04
C PRO A 193 26.21 -4.53 -9.29
N GLY A 194 25.90 -4.79 -10.55
CA GLY A 194 24.96 -5.83 -10.97
C GLY A 194 23.50 -5.40 -11.11
N TRP A 195 23.13 -4.22 -10.61
CA TRP A 195 21.82 -3.63 -10.89
C TRP A 195 21.79 -3.04 -12.29
N VAL A 196 20.75 -3.35 -13.06
CA VAL A 196 20.66 -2.95 -14.47
C VAL A 196 19.57 -1.90 -14.65
N ARG A 197 19.94 -0.72 -15.18
CA ARG A 197 18.97 0.31 -15.57
C ARG A 197 18.25 -0.09 -16.85
N VAL A 198 16.93 0.03 -16.86
CA VAL A 198 16.09 -0.25 -18.05
C VAL A 198 15.55 1.04 -18.67
N GLN A 199 15.19 0.98 -19.96
CA GLN A 199 14.60 2.10 -20.69
C GLN A 199 13.08 2.18 -20.47
N ALA A 200 12.68 2.40 -19.21
CA ALA A 200 11.29 2.54 -18.80
C ALA A 200 11.18 3.65 -17.75
N GLU A 201 11.12 4.90 -18.19
CA GLU A 201 11.24 6.05 -17.26
C GLU A 201 9.91 6.53 -16.69
N ARG A 202 8.84 6.40 -17.46
CA ARG A 202 7.52 6.95 -17.12
C ARG A 202 6.43 5.97 -17.53
N PRO A 203 5.30 5.94 -16.81
CA PRO A 203 4.17 5.10 -17.18
C PRO A 203 3.65 5.50 -18.58
N GLN A 204 3.12 4.51 -19.29
CA GLN A 204 2.67 4.63 -20.67
C GLN A 204 1.23 4.18 -20.78
N ALA A 205 0.41 4.91 -21.54
CA ALA A 205 -1.00 4.55 -21.75
C ALA A 205 -1.15 3.17 -22.41
N GLN A 206 -0.22 2.79 -23.30
CA GLN A 206 -0.19 1.45 -23.90
C GLN A 206 -0.02 0.35 -22.84
N ALA A 207 0.85 0.57 -21.85
CA ALA A 207 1.07 -0.38 -20.78
C ALA A 207 -0.15 -0.48 -19.86
N VAL A 208 -0.78 0.65 -19.55
CA VAL A 208 -2.06 0.69 -18.83
C VAL A 208 -3.13 -0.12 -19.57
N ALA A 209 -3.26 0.04 -20.89
CA ALA A 209 -4.21 -0.72 -21.68
C ALA A 209 -3.95 -2.25 -21.64
N ARG A 210 -2.68 -2.66 -21.73
CA ARG A 210 -2.29 -4.09 -21.67
C ARG A 210 -2.57 -4.71 -20.30
N LEU A 211 -2.25 -4.00 -19.22
CA LEU A 211 -2.54 -4.45 -17.86
C LEU A 211 -4.06 -4.49 -17.60
N ALA A 212 -4.79 -3.48 -18.04
CA ALA A 212 -6.24 -3.43 -17.93
C ALA A 212 -6.92 -4.58 -18.69
N ARG A 213 -6.43 -4.97 -19.88
CA ARG A 213 -6.91 -6.15 -20.60
C ARG A 213 -6.77 -7.44 -19.77
N ARG A 214 -5.69 -7.59 -19.01
CA ARG A 214 -5.51 -8.75 -18.13
C ARG A 214 -6.54 -8.72 -17.00
N ALA A 215 -6.64 -7.57 -16.31
CA ALA A 215 -7.62 -7.38 -15.25
C ALA A 215 -9.06 -7.63 -15.74
N TRP A 216 -9.41 -7.19 -16.96
CA TRP A 216 -10.71 -7.47 -17.58
C TRP A 216 -10.97 -8.97 -17.77
N ARG A 217 -9.98 -9.70 -18.30
CA ARG A 217 -10.09 -11.15 -18.53
C ARG A 217 -10.25 -11.94 -17.23
N ASP A 218 -9.66 -11.43 -16.15
CA ASP A 218 -9.79 -11.99 -14.81
C ASP A 218 -11.13 -11.60 -14.13
N GLY A 219 -12.04 -10.94 -14.86
CA GLY A 219 -13.34 -10.50 -14.34
C GLY A 219 -13.25 -9.31 -13.38
N GLY A 220 -12.12 -8.59 -13.42
CA GLY A 220 -11.89 -7.39 -12.62
C GLY A 220 -12.60 -6.16 -13.16
N GLY A 221 -12.47 -5.07 -12.42
CA GLY A 221 -13.12 -3.79 -12.70
C GLY A 221 -13.97 -3.33 -11.52
N VAL A 222 -14.22 -2.03 -11.46
CA VAL A 222 -15.02 -1.38 -10.44
C VAL A 222 -16.11 -0.53 -11.08
N ALA A 223 -17.18 -0.28 -10.33
CA ALA A 223 -18.18 0.71 -10.71
C ALA A 223 -17.53 2.11 -10.79
N ALA A 224 -18.07 2.97 -11.66
CA ALA A 224 -17.48 4.29 -11.91
C ALA A 224 -17.30 5.10 -10.62
N GLU A 225 -18.29 5.09 -9.72
CA GLU A 225 -18.28 5.81 -8.45
C GLU A 225 -17.25 5.26 -7.43
N LEU A 226 -16.74 4.04 -7.62
CA LEU A 226 -15.73 3.41 -6.76
C LEU A 226 -14.30 3.61 -7.28
N ALA A 227 -14.13 4.09 -8.52
CA ALA A 227 -12.82 4.41 -9.07
C ALA A 227 -12.21 5.60 -8.32
N VAL A 228 -11.01 5.42 -7.76
CA VAL A 228 -10.30 6.44 -6.97
C VAL A 228 -8.81 6.44 -7.28
N PRO A 229 -8.13 7.61 -7.25
CA PRO A 229 -6.67 7.67 -7.31
C PRO A 229 -6.01 6.97 -6.11
N LEU A 230 -4.84 6.39 -6.34
CA LEU A 230 -3.95 5.86 -5.32
C LEU A 230 -3.02 6.97 -4.81
N TYR A 231 -3.39 7.59 -3.69
CA TYR A 231 -2.55 8.54 -2.98
C TYR A 231 -1.63 7.82 -1.99
N VAL A 232 -0.33 8.13 -2.07
CA VAL A 232 0.71 7.54 -1.19
C VAL A 232 1.44 8.61 -0.37
N ARG A 233 1.31 9.88 -0.74
CA ARG A 233 1.75 11.01 0.07
C ARG A 233 0.60 11.46 0.96
N ASP A 234 0.57 10.97 2.19
CA ASP A 234 -0.52 11.24 3.15
C ASP A 234 -0.57 12.71 3.58
N LYS A 235 0.59 13.37 3.65
CA LYS A 235 0.69 14.75 4.14
C LYS A 235 1.44 15.64 3.15
N VAL A 236 0.72 16.58 2.57
CA VAL A 236 1.25 17.54 1.57
C VAL A 236 1.58 18.91 2.18
N ALA A 237 1.09 19.19 3.39
CA ALA A 237 1.33 20.45 4.09
C ALA A 237 1.23 20.28 5.62
N PHE A 238 1.98 21.08 6.37
CA PHE A 238 1.78 21.24 7.81
C PHE A 238 0.55 22.11 8.11
N THR A 239 -0.17 21.74 9.17
CA THR A 239 -1.26 22.55 9.74
C THR A 239 -0.74 23.85 10.33
N THR A 240 -1.61 24.84 10.56
CA THR A 240 -1.23 26.12 11.18
C THR A 240 -0.57 25.91 12.55
N ALA A 241 -1.15 25.05 13.41
CA ALA A 241 -0.59 24.73 14.73
C ALA A 241 0.79 24.06 14.66
N GLU A 242 1.06 23.27 13.61
CA GLU A 242 2.37 22.67 13.39
C GLU A 242 3.40 23.69 12.93
N ARG A 243 3.00 24.63 12.07
CA ARG A 243 3.85 25.76 11.65
C ARG A 243 4.17 26.69 12.82
N GLU A 244 3.20 26.96 13.68
CA GLU A 244 3.38 27.72 14.92
C GLU A 244 4.34 27.00 15.89
N ARG A 245 4.37 25.67 15.88
CA ARG A 245 5.37 24.83 16.58
C ARG A 245 6.72 24.74 15.86
N GLY A 246 6.95 25.56 14.84
CA GLY A 246 8.22 25.67 14.12
C GLY A 246 8.39 24.71 12.95
N GLN A 247 7.37 23.93 12.56
CA GLN A 247 7.46 23.06 11.38
C GLN A 247 7.28 23.87 10.09
N GLY A 248 8.37 24.08 9.35
CA GLY A 248 8.39 24.77 8.06
C GLY A 248 8.59 23.83 6.87
N GLY A 249 8.24 24.30 5.67
CA GLY A 249 8.36 23.52 4.43
C GLY A 249 7.26 22.47 4.26
N ASN A 250 7.55 21.41 3.50
CA ASN A 250 6.63 20.30 3.30
C ASN A 250 6.99 19.11 4.19
N PRO A 251 6.01 18.37 4.72
CA PRO A 251 6.24 17.13 5.44
C PRO A 251 7.08 16.17 4.61
N ARG A 252 8.18 15.68 5.21
CA ARG A 252 9.06 14.68 4.60
C ARG A 252 8.58 13.27 4.92
N ALA A 253 8.93 12.33 4.05
CA ALA A 253 8.81 10.90 4.25
C ALA A 253 9.51 10.54 5.56
N VAL A 254 8.86 9.68 6.34
CA VAL A 254 9.49 9.06 7.49
C VAL A 254 10.56 8.11 6.95
N SER A 255 11.73 8.09 7.59
CA SER A 255 12.83 7.20 7.19
C SER A 255 12.33 5.76 7.11
N ALA A 256 12.43 5.15 5.94
CA ALA A 256 12.05 3.76 5.71
C ALA A 256 13.11 2.78 6.28
N LEU A 257 14.27 3.31 6.68
CA LEU A 257 15.35 2.61 7.38
C LEU A 257 15.35 2.90 8.88
N ALA A 258 14.36 3.64 9.40
CA ALA A 258 14.30 4.01 10.80
C ALA A 258 14.41 2.77 11.69
N ALA A 259 15.43 2.77 12.56
CA ALA A 259 15.60 1.72 13.55
C ALA A 259 14.32 1.60 14.37
N THR A 260 13.67 0.45 14.26
CA THR A 260 12.43 0.18 14.95
C THR A 260 12.76 -0.35 16.34
N GLN A 261 12.36 0.37 17.37
CA GLN A 261 12.59 0.01 18.76
C GLN A 261 11.28 -0.33 19.44
N MET A 262 11.25 -1.47 20.13
CA MET A 262 10.13 -1.80 20.98
C MET A 262 10.51 -1.57 22.43
N LEU A 263 9.80 -0.66 23.08
CA LEU A 263 10.09 -0.20 24.43
C LEU A 263 8.88 -0.47 25.33
N PRO A 264 9.08 -0.73 26.63
CA PRO A 264 7.97 -0.73 27.60
C PRO A 264 7.23 0.61 27.54
N MET A 265 5.90 0.56 27.51
CA MET A 265 5.08 1.77 27.59
C MET A 265 5.22 2.37 29.00
N ALA A 266 5.42 3.68 29.06
CA ALA A 266 5.55 4.43 30.31
C ALA A 266 4.59 5.63 30.35
N GLN A 267 4.48 6.26 31.52
CA GLN A 267 3.61 7.43 31.74
C GLN A 267 3.84 8.58 30.74
N ARG A 268 5.09 8.77 30.30
CA ARG A 268 5.47 9.79 29.30
C ARG A 268 4.89 9.54 27.90
N ASP A 269 4.48 8.31 27.60
CA ASP A 269 3.98 7.93 26.28
C ASP A 269 2.46 8.11 26.16
N LEU A 270 1.75 8.28 27.28
CA LEU A 270 0.29 8.14 27.32
C LEU A 270 -0.48 9.19 26.51
N ASP A 271 0.05 10.41 26.41
CA ASP A 271 -0.60 11.46 25.61
C ASP A 271 -0.53 11.12 24.11
N GLU A 272 0.65 10.71 23.63
CA GLU A 272 0.90 10.28 22.23
C GLU A 272 0.11 9.00 21.89
N VAL A 273 0.06 8.04 22.83
CA VAL A 273 -0.69 6.78 22.68
C VAL A 273 -2.19 7.03 22.61
N ALA A 274 -2.74 7.87 23.49
CA ALA A 274 -4.16 8.20 23.48
C ALA A 274 -4.57 8.96 22.22
N GLU A 275 -3.71 9.86 21.72
CA GLU A 275 -3.93 10.55 20.45
C GLU A 275 -3.95 9.58 19.27
N LEU A 276 -2.99 8.66 19.20
CA LEU A 276 -2.94 7.62 18.16
C LEU A 276 -4.16 6.71 18.20
N GLU A 277 -4.56 6.26 19.38
CA GLU A 277 -5.75 5.42 19.58
C GLU A 277 -7.02 6.12 19.06
N ALA A 278 -7.19 7.41 19.37
CA ALA A 278 -8.33 8.21 18.91
C ALA A 278 -8.39 8.37 17.39
N GLN A 279 -7.24 8.33 16.70
CA GLN A 279 -7.18 8.39 15.24
C GLN A 279 -7.52 7.05 14.56
N VAL A 280 -7.31 5.93 15.27
CA VAL A 280 -7.44 4.58 14.70
C VAL A 280 -8.78 3.93 15.05
N GLN A 281 -9.30 4.15 16.26
CA GLN A 281 -10.49 3.48 16.77
C GLN A 281 -11.74 4.37 16.77
N SER A 282 -12.89 3.77 16.45
CA SER A 282 -14.20 4.47 16.53
C SER A 282 -14.67 4.70 17.97
N PHE A 283 -14.17 3.91 18.93
CA PHE A 283 -14.47 4.01 20.36
C PHE A 283 -13.15 3.84 21.13
N PRO A 284 -12.29 4.87 21.15
CA PRO A 284 -10.92 4.77 21.62
C PRO A 284 -10.82 4.65 23.15
N TRP A 285 -9.79 3.96 23.63
CA TRP A 285 -9.35 4.12 25.01
C TRP A 285 -8.89 5.56 25.27
N THR A 286 -9.25 6.07 26.45
CA THR A 286 -8.77 7.37 26.93
C THR A 286 -7.38 7.24 27.54
N ARG A 287 -6.67 8.37 27.68
CA ARG A 287 -5.42 8.46 28.44
C ARG A 287 -5.54 7.83 29.84
N GLY A 288 -6.69 8.00 30.50
CA GLY A 288 -6.98 7.39 31.81
C GLY A 288 -6.98 5.87 31.75
N ASN A 289 -7.60 5.27 30.73
CA ASN A 289 -7.62 3.81 30.57
C ASN A 289 -6.20 3.22 30.42
N PHE A 290 -5.33 3.91 29.66
CA PHE A 290 -3.93 3.50 29.56
C PHE A 290 -3.17 3.65 30.88
N ALA A 291 -3.39 4.75 31.61
CA ALA A 291 -2.77 4.95 32.91
C ALA A 291 -3.17 3.87 33.92
N ASP A 292 -4.47 3.53 33.98
CA ASP A 292 -5.01 2.49 34.86
C ASP A 292 -4.42 1.11 34.51
N ALA A 293 -4.30 0.80 33.21
CA ALA A 293 -3.67 -0.44 32.75
C ALA A 293 -2.21 -0.55 33.22
N LEU A 294 -1.41 0.51 33.04
CA LEU A 294 -0.02 0.53 33.51
C LEU A 294 0.07 0.39 35.04
N GLN A 295 -0.82 1.05 35.78
CA GLN A 295 -0.88 0.96 37.24
C GLN A 295 -1.27 -0.45 37.71
N ALA A 296 -2.13 -1.14 36.96
CA ALA A 296 -2.50 -2.54 37.20
C ALA A 296 -1.40 -3.55 36.79
N GLY A 297 -0.26 -3.08 36.26
CA GLY A 297 0.85 -3.94 35.85
C GLY A 297 0.62 -4.67 34.53
N TYR A 298 -0.29 -4.18 33.69
CA TYR A 298 -0.57 -4.79 32.39
C TYR A 298 0.64 -4.66 31.47
N PRO A 299 1.10 -5.76 30.84
CA PRO A 299 2.19 -5.67 29.87
C PRO A 299 1.79 -4.77 28.71
N ALA A 300 2.56 -3.72 28.50
CA ALA A 300 2.31 -2.76 27.45
C ALA A 300 3.62 -2.32 26.81
N CYS A 301 3.61 -2.13 25.49
CA CYS A 301 4.75 -1.62 24.76
C CYS A 301 4.37 -0.52 23.79
N VAL A 302 5.34 0.33 23.51
CA VAL A 302 5.32 1.27 22.39
C VAL A 302 6.35 0.83 21.38
N LEU A 303 5.97 0.92 20.10
CA LEU A 303 6.85 0.78 18.97
C LEU A 303 7.27 2.17 18.53
N ARG A 304 8.57 2.44 18.47
CA ARG A 304 9.12 3.71 17.98
C ARG A 304 9.93 3.50 16.72
N GLN A 305 9.73 4.38 15.73
CA GLN A 305 10.57 4.50 14.55
C GLN A 305 11.17 5.90 14.56
N ASP A 306 12.51 5.98 14.64
CA ASP A 306 13.24 7.25 14.74
C ASP A 306 12.73 8.15 15.90
N GLY A 307 12.51 7.52 17.06
CA GLY A 307 11.98 8.18 18.26
C GLY A 307 10.49 8.53 18.24
N ARG A 308 9.79 8.40 17.10
CA ARG A 308 8.35 8.71 16.96
C ARG A 308 7.49 7.47 17.18
N LEU A 309 6.31 7.62 17.79
CA LEU A 309 5.40 6.48 18.02
C LEU A 309 4.87 5.93 16.69
N ALA A 310 5.20 4.67 16.43
CA ALA A 310 4.80 3.90 15.26
C ALA A 310 3.71 2.86 15.58
N GLY A 311 3.42 2.63 16.87
CA GLY A 311 2.34 1.76 17.32
C GLY A 311 2.42 1.47 18.80
N PHE A 312 1.40 0.85 19.36
CA PHE A 312 1.39 0.41 20.75
C PHE A 312 0.49 -0.80 20.96
N CYS A 313 0.74 -1.58 22.01
CA CYS A 313 -0.20 -2.60 22.45
C CYS A 313 -0.27 -2.71 23.97
N VAL A 314 -1.41 -3.18 24.47
CA VAL A 314 -1.64 -3.47 25.89
C VAL A 314 -2.27 -4.84 26.03
N MET A 315 -1.78 -5.59 27.00
CA MET A 315 -2.15 -6.97 27.26
C MET A 315 -2.53 -7.15 28.73
N MET A 316 -3.37 -8.14 29.02
CA MET A 316 -3.67 -8.59 30.37
C MET A 316 -3.37 -10.07 30.48
N ALA A 317 -2.58 -10.47 31.48
CA ALA A 317 -2.39 -11.88 31.77
C ALA A 317 -3.68 -12.45 32.38
N ALA A 318 -4.23 -13.49 31.76
CA ALA A 318 -5.28 -14.33 32.32
C ALA A 318 -4.66 -15.68 32.75
N PRO A 319 -5.39 -16.53 33.51
CA PRO A 319 -4.83 -17.77 34.05
C PRO A 319 -4.16 -18.69 33.02
N ASP A 320 -4.78 -18.85 31.83
CA ASP A 320 -4.32 -19.83 30.83
C ASP A 320 -3.74 -19.20 29.55
N VAL A 321 -4.04 -17.93 29.31
CA VAL A 321 -3.68 -17.20 28.09
C VAL A 321 -3.36 -15.75 28.41
N VAL A 322 -2.66 -15.07 27.51
CA VAL A 322 -2.62 -13.60 27.56
C VAL A 322 -3.70 -13.00 26.67
N HIS A 323 -4.46 -12.07 27.20
CA HIS A 323 -5.47 -11.34 26.46
C HIS A 323 -4.87 -10.06 25.87
N LEU A 324 -4.81 -9.96 24.54
CA LEU A 324 -4.50 -8.71 23.83
C LEU A 324 -5.72 -7.79 23.87
N LEU A 325 -5.63 -6.69 24.62
CA LEU A 325 -6.75 -5.78 24.85
C LEU A 325 -6.87 -4.72 23.76
N VAL A 326 -5.74 -4.12 23.40
CA VAL A 326 -5.67 -3.09 22.36
C VAL A 326 -4.33 -3.17 21.63
N ILE A 327 -4.39 -2.99 20.32
CA ILE A 327 -3.24 -2.88 19.43
C ILE A 327 -3.55 -1.85 18.35
N ALA A 328 -2.62 -0.93 18.12
CA ALA A 328 -2.77 0.07 17.08
C ALA A 328 -1.43 0.37 16.39
N VAL A 329 -1.51 0.51 15.08
CA VAL A 329 -0.47 1.06 14.20
C VAL A 329 -1.20 2.12 13.36
N PRO A 330 -0.63 3.32 13.15
CA PRO A 330 -1.31 4.36 12.40
C PRO A 330 -1.39 3.96 10.91
N ARG A 331 -2.46 4.38 10.23
CA ARG A 331 -2.78 3.90 8.86
C ARG A 331 -1.65 4.07 7.85
N HIS A 332 -0.89 5.15 7.95
CA HIS A 332 0.24 5.45 7.07
C HIS A 332 1.41 4.48 7.22
N LEU A 333 1.49 3.76 8.35
CA LEU A 333 2.50 2.73 8.62
C LEU A 333 1.97 1.30 8.44
N HIS A 334 0.74 1.14 7.92
CA HIS A 334 0.20 -0.19 7.63
C HIS A 334 0.96 -0.87 6.49
N ARG A 335 0.92 -2.21 6.49
CA ARG A 335 1.57 -3.07 5.48
C ARG A 335 3.11 -2.99 5.46
N GLN A 336 3.73 -2.42 6.50
CA GLN A 336 5.19 -2.41 6.70
C GLN A 336 5.66 -3.48 7.72
N GLY A 337 4.82 -4.45 8.07
CA GLY A 337 5.15 -5.52 9.01
C GLY A 337 5.09 -5.16 10.50
N LEU A 338 4.92 -3.89 10.86
CA LEU A 338 4.94 -3.41 12.26
C LEU A 338 3.90 -4.08 13.17
N GLY A 339 2.68 -4.28 12.66
CA GLY A 339 1.65 -4.99 13.40
C GLY A 339 2.04 -6.45 13.71
N GLY A 340 2.70 -7.13 12.76
CA GLY A 340 3.21 -8.48 12.95
C GLY A 340 4.35 -8.54 13.97
N LEU A 341 5.23 -7.53 13.94
CA LEU A 341 6.32 -7.38 14.91
C LEU A 341 5.79 -7.18 16.34
N MET A 342 4.74 -6.38 16.51
CA MET A 342 4.06 -6.20 17.80
C MET A 342 3.29 -7.45 18.25
N LEU A 343 2.60 -8.14 17.35
CA LEU A 343 2.00 -9.45 17.66
C LEU A 343 3.07 -10.45 18.12
N GLY A 344 4.22 -10.51 17.45
CA GLY A 344 5.34 -11.36 17.86
C GLY A 344 5.85 -11.03 19.26
N TRP A 345 5.84 -9.77 19.66
CA TRP A 345 6.14 -9.40 21.05
C TRP A 345 5.07 -9.89 22.03
N CYS A 346 3.79 -9.77 21.69
CA CYS A 346 2.70 -10.30 22.52
C CYS A 346 2.87 -11.81 22.75
N GLU A 347 3.20 -12.54 21.68
CA GLU A 347 3.45 -13.99 21.76
C GLU A 347 4.69 -14.32 22.60
N ARG A 348 5.77 -13.53 22.51
CA ARG A 348 6.95 -13.70 23.39
C ARG A 348 6.60 -13.42 24.85
N GLN A 349 5.76 -12.42 25.12
CA GLN A 349 5.28 -12.11 26.47
C GLN A 349 4.42 -13.24 27.06
N ALA A 350 3.62 -13.93 26.25
CA ALA A 350 2.88 -15.12 26.68
C ALA A 350 3.83 -16.29 26.98
N ARG A 351 4.79 -16.57 26.08
CA ARG A 351 5.82 -17.63 26.27
C ARG A 351 6.66 -17.39 27.53
N ALA A 352 7.11 -16.16 27.76
CA ALA A 352 7.91 -15.81 28.93
C ALA A 352 7.17 -16.04 30.26
N ARG A 353 5.83 -16.11 30.24
CA ARG A 353 4.98 -16.43 31.38
C ARG A 353 4.54 -17.90 31.44
N GLY A 354 4.97 -18.73 30.49
CA GLY A 354 4.54 -20.13 30.38
C GLY A 354 3.06 -20.29 30.00
N LEU A 355 2.44 -19.27 29.39
CA LEU A 355 1.03 -19.31 29.01
C LEU A 355 0.83 -19.93 27.63
N ALA A 356 -0.26 -20.68 27.48
CA ALA A 356 -0.49 -21.55 26.33
C ALA A 356 -0.88 -20.81 25.04
N GLY A 357 -1.18 -19.50 25.12
CA GLY A 357 -1.64 -18.77 23.95
C GLY A 357 -1.89 -17.29 24.16
N VAL A 358 -2.27 -16.65 23.05
CA VAL A 358 -2.78 -15.26 23.02
C VAL A 358 -4.22 -15.28 22.53
N LEU A 359 -5.10 -14.60 23.26
CA LEU A 359 -6.52 -14.43 22.96
C LEU A 359 -6.81 -12.96 22.66
N LEU A 360 -7.73 -12.69 21.73
CA LEU A 360 -8.19 -11.35 21.38
C LEU A 360 -9.65 -11.33 20.94
N GLU A 361 -10.24 -10.15 20.98
CA GLU A 361 -11.51 -9.86 20.30
C GLU A 361 -11.31 -8.88 19.14
N VAL A 362 -12.07 -9.09 18.07
CA VAL A 362 -12.09 -8.21 16.90
C VAL A 362 -13.51 -8.04 16.36
N ARG A 363 -13.82 -6.86 15.85
CA ARG A 363 -15.11 -6.56 15.20
C ARG A 363 -15.26 -7.37 13.91
N PRO A 364 -16.39 -8.07 13.68
CA PRO A 364 -16.68 -8.71 12.40
C PRO A 364 -16.63 -7.75 11.22
N SER A 365 -17.01 -6.48 11.41
CA SER A 365 -16.95 -5.43 10.37
C SER A 365 -15.52 -5.04 9.97
N ASN A 366 -14.50 -5.35 10.78
CA ASN A 366 -13.10 -5.06 10.48
C ASN A 366 -12.44 -6.24 9.74
N ALA A 367 -12.87 -6.46 8.50
CA ALA A 367 -12.38 -7.57 7.67
C ALA A 367 -10.85 -7.58 7.52
N THR A 368 -10.22 -6.41 7.43
CA THR A 368 -8.77 -6.26 7.35
C THR A 368 -8.06 -6.80 8.58
N ALA A 369 -8.53 -6.47 9.79
CA ALA A 369 -7.95 -6.97 11.04
C ALA A 369 -8.19 -8.48 11.20
N VAL A 370 -9.38 -8.97 10.84
CA VAL A 370 -9.68 -10.41 10.87
C VAL A 370 -8.70 -11.20 9.98
N GLN A 371 -8.54 -10.80 8.72
CA GLN A 371 -7.59 -11.43 7.80
C GLN A 371 -6.12 -11.27 8.24
N PHE A 372 -5.80 -10.17 8.91
CA PHE A 372 -4.48 -9.96 9.49
C PHE A 372 -4.18 -10.99 10.59
N TYR A 373 -5.10 -11.20 11.53
CA TYR A 373 -4.94 -12.19 12.60
C TYR A 373 -4.92 -13.63 12.07
N GLU A 374 -5.77 -13.97 11.10
CA GLU A 374 -5.81 -15.30 10.48
C GLU A 374 -4.47 -15.64 9.82
N ARG A 375 -3.87 -14.70 9.09
CA ARG A 375 -2.53 -14.87 8.48
C ARG A 375 -1.41 -15.05 9.51
N HIS A 376 -1.60 -14.59 10.74
CA HIS A 376 -0.65 -14.79 11.84
C HIS A 376 -0.96 -16.05 12.68
N GLY A 377 -1.91 -16.88 12.24
CA GLY A 377 -2.24 -18.17 12.86
C GLY A 377 -3.24 -18.09 14.01
N TYR A 378 -3.99 -16.99 14.13
CA TYR A 378 -5.10 -16.91 15.08
C TYR A 378 -6.36 -17.57 14.49
N LEU A 379 -6.98 -18.45 15.27
CA LEU A 379 -8.18 -19.17 14.88
C LEU A 379 -9.40 -18.58 15.59
N ARG A 380 -10.55 -18.55 14.90
CA ARG A 380 -11.82 -18.12 15.50
C ARG A 380 -12.33 -19.22 16.43
N ILE A 381 -12.45 -18.93 17.71
CA ILE A 381 -12.91 -19.90 18.72
C ILE A 381 -14.30 -19.58 19.27
N GLY A 382 -14.85 -18.42 18.96
CA GLY A 382 -16.19 -18.06 19.41
C GLY A 382 -16.65 -16.67 18.96
N ARG A 383 -17.83 -16.29 19.44
CA ARG A 383 -18.43 -14.97 19.20
C ARG A 383 -19.08 -14.45 20.48
N ARG A 384 -18.73 -13.23 20.90
CA ARG A 384 -19.43 -12.51 21.97
C ARG A 384 -20.53 -11.66 21.35
N LYS A 385 -21.78 -11.89 21.75
CA LYS A 385 -22.92 -11.11 21.25
C LYS A 385 -22.91 -9.71 21.83
N ASP A 386 -23.28 -8.73 21.01
CA ASP A 386 -23.44 -7.33 21.44
C ASP A 386 -22.25 -6.84 22.28
N TYR A 387 -21.02 -7.08 21.83
CA TYR A 387 -19.82 -6.79 22.61
C TYR A 387 -19.33 -5.34 22.44
N TYR A 388 -19.28 -4.87 21.20
CA TYR A 388 -18.77 -3.55 20.87
C TYR A 388 -19.88 -2.52 20.68
N PRO A 389 -19.67 -1.23 21.02
CA PRO A 389 -20.54 -0.16 20.58
C PRO A 389 -20.48 0.04 19.06
N ALA A 390 -21.61 0.34 18.43
CA ALA A 390 -21.74 0.56 16.98
C ALA A 390 -22.36 1.94 16.61
N GLY A 391 -22.50 2.83 17.60
CA GLY A 391 -23.11 4.15 17.43
C GLY A 391 -24.64 4.12 17.46
N LYS A 392 -25.27 5.28 17.72
CA LYS A 392 -26.74 5.44 17.80
C LYS A 392 -27.43 4.40 18.73
N GLY A 393 -26.78 4.04 19.83
CA GLY A 393 -27.27 3.05 20.80
C GLY A 393 -27.20 1.59 20.35
N LYS A 394 -26.70 1.29 19.14
CA LYS A 394 -26.54 -0.08 18.64
C LYS A 394 -25.25 -0.72 19.14
N ARG A 395 -25.23 -2.05 19.16
CA ARG A 395 -24.07 -2.87 19.50
C ARG A 395 -23.74 -3.81 18.34
N GLU A 396 -22.48 -4.23 18.28
CA GLU A 396 -21.92 -5.15 17.31
C GLU A 396 -21.31 -6.33 18.07
N ASP A 397 -21.40 -7.54 17.51
CA ASP A 397 -20.72 -8.71 18.04
C ASP A 397 -19.19 -8.55 18.02
N ALA A 398 -18.49 -9.42 18.74
CA ALA A 398 -17.04 -9.61 18.60
C ALA A 398 -16.71 -11.05 18.23
N LEU A 399 -15.82 -11.23 17.26
CA LEU A 399 -15.16 -12.51 17.02
C LEU A 399 -14.09 -12.69 18.10
N VAL A 400 -14.12 -13.83 18.79
CA VAL A 400 -13.07 -14.24 19.72
C VAL A 400 -12.08 -15.09 18.94
N MET A 401 -10.83 -14.67 18.91
CA MET A 401 -9.76 -15.37 18.21
C MET A 401 -8.63 -15.74 19.17
N GLN A 402 -8.02 -16.89 18.96
CA GLN A 402 -6.92 -17.38 19.79
C GLN A 402 -5.85 -18.05 18.93
N LYS A 403 -4.58 -17.85 19.33
CA LYS A 403 -3.43 -18.61 18.84
C LYS A 403 -2.82 -19.38 19.99
N THR A 404 -2.74 -20.70 19.85
CA THR A 404 -2.00 -21.56 20.78
C THR A 404 -0.52 -21.49 20.43
N LEU A 405 0.32 -21.31 21.44
CA LEU A 405 1.77 -21.26 21.32
C LEU A 405 2.31 -22.62 21.80
N GLY A 406 3.04 -23.33 20.95
CA GLY A 406 3.71 -24.58 21.36
C GLY A 406 4.78 -24.34 22.42
N GLU A 407 5.16 -25.39 23.16
CA GLU A 407 6.27 -25.33 24.12
C GLU A 407 7.54 -24.80 23.43
N ALA A 408 8.23 -23.87 24.10
CA ALA A 408 9.47 -23.31 23.58
C ALA A 408 10.55 -24.40 23.56
N THR A 409 11.00 -24.82 22.37
CA THR A 409 12.30 -25.48 22.24
C THR A 409 13.37 -24.48 22.68
N VAL A 410 14.04 -24.79 23.79
CA VAL A 410 15.20 -24.06 24.31
C VAL A 410 16.26 -24.02 23.21
N GLY A 411 16.49 -22.84 22.62
CA GLY A 411 17.54 -22.67 21.63
C GLY A 411 17.31 -21.51 20.68
N ASP A 412 17.21 -20.28 21.17
CA ASP A 412 17.64 -19.11 20.40
C ASP A 412 17.83 -17.87 21.29
N GLU A 413 18.86 -17.91 22.14
CA GLU A 413 19.50 -16.70 22.66
C GLU A 413 20.90 -16.64 22.04
N ARG A 414 21.00 -16.11 20.82
CA ARG A 414 22.19 -15.46 20.24
C ARG A 414 21.88 -14.93 18.83
N ALA A 415 21.54 -13.65 18.74
CA ALA A 415 21.94 -12.74 17.66
C ALA A 415 21.69 -11.29 18.10
#